data_AF-A0A3M1CQZ0-F1
#
_entry.id   AF-A0A3M1CQZ0-F1
#
_cell.length_a   1.000
_cell.length_b   1.000
_cell.length_c   1.000
_cell.angle_alpha   90.00
_cell.angle_beta   90.00
_cell.angle_gamma   90.00
#
_symmetry.space_group_name_H-M   'P 1'
#
loop_
_entity.id
_entity.type
_entity.pdbx_description
1 polymer ?
#
loop_
_entity_poly.entity_id
_entity_poly.type
_entity_poly.pdbx_seq_one_letter_code
_entity_poly.pdbx_strand_id
1 'polypeptide(L)'
;KLLKIKEKLQSLKEEDDMAMVMRQQPSISGEPQLLEIDGSPCGERFLVRINGFNVPLTGKSFKYLTKLAWFRLHGDSGWIYKEDIEVGFNQARYLYRMKNEISSGVQANWPLVENNRLGYYRLALPPERIRINLDNLREHPDWEVRRIALGETGEAVH
;
A
#
# COMPACT_ATOMS: atom_id res chain seq x y z
N LYS A 1 -23.52 -9.47 28.70
CA LYS A 1 -23.01 -8.20 29.30
C LYS A 1 -21.49 -8.08 29.14
N LEU A 2 -20.70 -9.09 29.50
CA LEU A 2 -19.23 -9.12 29.28
C LEU A 2 -18.79 -9.00 27.80
N LEU A 3 -19.51 -9.63 26.86
CA LEU A 3 -19.18 -9.57 25.42
C LEU A 3 -19.22 -8.14 24.87
N LYS A 4 -20.32 -7.41 25.15
CA LYS A 4 -20.49 -6.00 24.77
C LYS A 4 -19.44 -5.06 25.36
N ILE A 5 -18.91 -5.39 26.55
CA ILE A 5 -17.83 -4.61 27.18
C ILE A 5 -16.50 -4.88 26.47
N LYS A 6 -16.22 -6.13 26.09
CA LYS A 6 -15.02 -6.49 25.31
C LYS A 6 -15.01 -5.84 23.93
N GLU A 7 -16.13 -5.90 23.20
CA GLU A 7 -16.28 -5.24 21.90
C GLU A 7 -16.06 -3.73 22.00
N LYS A 8 -16.62 -3.09 23.05
CA LYS A 8 -16.47 -1.65 23.26
C LYS A 8 -15.06 -1.24 23.70
N LEU A 9 -14.37 -2.09 24.45
CA LEU A 9 -12.95 -1.89 24.80
C LEU A 9 -12.04 -2.07 23.58
N GLN A 10 -12.37 -3.01 22.70
CA GLN A 10 -11.64 -3.23 21.45
C GLN A 10 -11.82 -2.05 20.50
N SER A 11 -13.04 -1.54 20.33
CA SER A 11 -13.29 -0.35 19.51
C SER A 11 -12.60 0.89 20.06
N LEU A 12 -12.61 1.09 21.39
CA LEU A 12 -11.90 2.21 22.04
C LEU A 12 -10.38 2.11 21.86
N LYS A 13 -9.83 0.90 21.91
CA LYS A 13 -8.40 0.67 21.67
C LYS A 13 -8.03 0.93 20.21
N GLU A 14 -8.85 0.48 19.27
CA GLU A 14 -8.67 0.76 17.84
C GLU A 14 -8.75 2.27 17.53
N GLU A 15 -9.69 2.99 18.17
CA GLU A 15 -9.80 4.45 18.04
C GLU A 15 -8.58 5.19 18.61
N ASP A 16 -8.07 4.77 19.77
CA ASP A 16 -6.91 5.41 20.40
C ASP A 16 -5.60 5.09 19.65
N ASP A 17 -5.45 3.86 19.17
CA ASP A 17 -4.34 3.46 18.28
C ASP A 17 -4.38 4.27 16.97
N MET A 18 -5.57 4.45 16.37
CA MET A 18 -5.76 5.31 15.20
C MET A 18 -5.42 6.77 15.47
N ALA A 19 -5.87 7.31 16.61
CA ALA A 19 -5.56 8.68 17.02
C ALA A 19 -4.06 8.86 17.27
N MET A 20 -3.39 7.87 17.85
CA MET A 20 -1.95 7.91 18.11
C MET A 20 -1.14 7.85 16.81
N VAL A 21 -1.50 7.00 15.85
CA VAL A 21 -0.87 6.95 14.51
C VAL A 21 -1.03 8.27 13.76
N MET A 22 -2.16 8.97 13.94
CA MET A 22 -2.43 10.26 13.27
C MET A 22 -1.78 11.47 13.97
N ARG A 23 -1.34 11.35 15.23
CA ARG A 23 -0.86 12.49 16.05
C ARG A 23 0.58 12.91 15.78
N GLN A 24 1.37 12.11 15.07
CA GLN A 24 2.72 12.48 14.65
C GLN A 24 2.92 12.04 13.20
N GLN A 25 2.96 13.00 12.27
CA GLN A 25 3.48 12.74 10.93
C GLN A 25 5.01 12.76 11.02
N PRO A 26 5.68 11.61 10.95
CA PRO A 26 7.13 11.60 10.88
C PRO A 26 7.57 12.30 9.59
N SER A 27 8.57 13.16 9.70
CA SER A 27 9.26 13.71 8.54
C SER A 27 10.45 12.83 8.21
N ILE A 28 10.54 12.42 6.95
CA ILE A 28 11.65 11.64 6.41
C ILE A 28 12.37 12.54 5.40
N SER A 29 13.69 12.64 5.56
CA SER A 29 14.51 13.36 4.59
C SER A 29 14.70 12.50 3.33
N GLY A 30 14.18 12.96 2.20
CA GLY A 30 14.32 12.30 0.90
C GLY A 30 13.46 11.05 0.74
N GLU A 31 14.00 10.06 0.04
CA GLU A 31 13.34 8.77 -0.23
C GLU A 31 13.38 7.85 1.00
N PRO A 32 12.35 7.02 1.21
CA PRO A 32 12.37 6.07 2.31
C PRO A 32 13.48 5.03 2.15
N GLN A 33 13.99 4.56 3.30
CA GLN A 33 14.96 3.46 3.37
C GLN A 33 14.24 2.11 3.26
N LEU A 34 12.98 2.03 3.69
CA LEU A 34 12.17 0.83 3.66
C LEU A 34 10.70 1.15 3.44
N LEU A 35 10.07 0.46 2.50
CA LEU A 35 8.63 0.34 2.33
C LEU A 35 8.22 -1.11 2.58
N GLU A 36 7.29 -1.32 3.50
CA GLU A 36 6.70 -2.63 3.78
C GLU A 36 5.21 -2.62 3.44
N ILE A 37 4.82 -3.48 2.51
CA ILE A 37 3.40 -3.79 2.24
C ILE A 37 2.96 -4.79 3.29
N ASP A 38 2.48 -4.27 4.42
CA ASP A 38 2.12 -5.07 5.59
C ASP A 38 0.76 -5.75 5.42
N GLY A 39 -0.28 -5.02 5.04
CA GLY A 39 -1.60 -5.59 4.74
C GLY A 39 -2.49 -5.93 5.93
N SER A 40 -2.04 -5.71 7.17
CA SER A 40 -2.90 -5.87 8.35
C SER A 40 -4.08 -4.89 8.29
N PRO A 41 -5.30 -5.33 8.68
CA PRO A 41 -6.44 -4.45 8.76
C PRO A 41 -6.28 -3.44 9.91
N CYS A 42 -6.77 -2.22 9.69
CA CYS A 42 -6.78 -1.13 10.66
C CYS A 42 -8.08 -0.33 10.46
N GLY A 43 -9.13 -0.74 11.17
CA GLY A 43 -10.50 -0.31 10.89
C GLY A 43 -10.91 -0.69 9.46
N GLU A 44 -11.35 0.30 8.66
CA GLU A 44 -11.69 0.12 7.23
C GLU A 44 -10.48 0.25 6.28
N ARG A 45 -9.27 0.33 6.82
CA ARG A 45 -8.02 0.57 6.08
C ARG A 45 -7.05 -0.60 6.22
N PHE A 46 -5.97 -0.55 5.45
CA PHE A 46 -4.88 -1.53 5.47
C PHE A 46 -3.54 -0.84 5.68
N LEU A 47 -2.70 -1.43 6.51
CA LEU A 47 -1.42 -0.84 6.89
C LEU A 47 -0.35 -1.07 5.82
N VAL A 48 0.44 -0.02 5.59
CA VAL A 48 1.79 -0.11 5.04
C VAL A 48 2.74 0.53 6.03
N ARG A 49 4.02 0.14 6.01
CA ARG A 49 5.05 0.76 6.86
C ARG A 49 6.08 1.46 6.00
N ILE A 50 6.39 2.70 6.36
CA ILE A 50 7.44 3.47 5.69
C ILE A 50 8.46 3.84 6.76
N ASN A 51 9.69 3.33 6.66
CA ASN A 51 10.71 3.42 7.70
C ASN A 51 10.18 3.01 9.10
N GLY A 52 9.32 1.99 9.16
CA GLY A 52 8.69 1.51 10.40
C GLY A 52 7.45 2.28 10.87
N PHE A 53 7.08 3.39 10.22
CA PHE A 53 5.89 4.16 10.56
C PHE A 53 4.65 3.61 9.87
N ASN A 54 3.58 3.38 10.64
CA ASN A 54 2.30 2.89 10.12
C ASN A 54 1.59 3.98 9.29
N VAL A 55 1.22 3.62 8.07
CA VAL A 55 0.47 4.48 7.14
C VAL A 55 -0.79 3.71 6.72
N PRO A 56 -1.97 4.04 7.27
CA PRO A 56 -3.21 3.36 6.92
C PRO A 56 -3.78 3.88 5.60
N LEU A 57 -3.92 2.98 4.62
CA LEU A 57 -4.44 3.26 3.28
C LEU A 57 -5.85 2.70 3.09
N THR A 58 -6.66 3.38 2.28
CA THR A 58 -7.91 2.80 1.79
C THR A 58 -7.63 1.53 0.97
N GLY A 59 -8.59 0.59 0.91
CA GLY A 59 -8.39 -0.66 0.15
C GLY A 59 -7.97 -0.43 -1.31
N LYS A 60 -8.48 0.62 -1.94
CA LYS A 60 -8.10 1.00 -3.32
C LYS A 60 -6.65 1.46 -3.41
N SER A 61 -6.24 2.38 -2.53
CA SER A 61 -4.87 2.90 -2.49
C SER A 61 -3.88 1.80 -2.11
N PHE A 62 -4.24 0.94 -1.16
CA PHE A 62 -3.46 -0.24 -0.79
C PHE A 62 -3.25 -1.18 -1.98
N LYS A 63 -4.32 -1.58 -2.68
CA LYS A 63 -4.22 -2.45 -3.86
C LYS A 63 -3.28 -1.88 -4.93
N TYR A 64 -3.39 -0.58 -5.22
CA TYR A 64 -2.54 0.10 -6.20
C TYR A 64 -1.07 0.06 -5.80
N LEU A 65 -0.77 0.37 -4.54
CA LEU A 65 0.59 0.33 -4.03
C LEU A 65 1.16 -1.10 -4.06
N THR A 66 0.36 -2.09 -3.67
CA THR A 66 0.74 -3.51 -3.69
C THR A 66 1.08 -3.97 -5.11
N LYS A 67 0.28 -3.62 -6.13
CA LYS A 67 0.60 -3.94 -7.53
C LYS A 67 1.88 -3.28 -8.01
N LEU A 68 2.07 -2.00 -7.69
CA LEU A 68 3.29 -1.26 -8.03
C LEU A 68 4.53 -1.88 -7.37
N ALA A 69 4.44 -2.23 -6.09
CA ALA A 69 5.51 -2.89 -5.34
C ALA A 69 5.81 -4.28 -5.90
N TRP A 70 4.78 -5.06 -6.22
CA TRP A 70 4.94 -6.39 -6.80
C TRP A 70 5.66 -6.37 -8.15
N PHE A 71 5.20 -5.52 -9.08
CA PHE A 71 5.85 -5.37 -10.38
C PHE A 71 7.26 -4.81 -10.23
N ARG A 72 7.51 -3.93 -9.26
CA ARG A 72 8.86 -3.41 -8.98
C ARG A 72 9.83 -4.50 -8.52
N LEU A 73 9.34 -5.52 -7.81
CA LEU A 73 10.14 -6.64 -7.31
C LEU A 73 10.31 -7.78 -8.33
N HIS A 74 9.28 -8.06 -9.12
CA HIS A 74 9.21 -9.30 -9.92
C HIS A 74 9.13 -9.06 -11.44
N GLY A 75 8.79 -7.84 -11.88
CA GLY A 75 8.75 -7.50 -13.29
C GLY A 75 10.12 -7.00 -13.78
N ASP A 76 10.52 -7.41 -14.98
CA ASP A 76 11.84 -7.15 -15.58
C ASP A 76 12.37 -5.71 -15.43
N SER A 77 11.48 -4.72 -15.56
CA SER A 77 11.84 -3.30 -15.53
C SER A 77 11.16 -2.52 -14.39
N GLY A 78 10.27 -3.20 -13.65
CA GLY A 78 9.42 -2.60 -12.64
C GLY A 78 8.25 -1.75 -13.16
N TRP A 79 8.09 -1.61 -14.47
CA TRP A 79 6.98 -0.87 -15.07
C TRP A 79 5.72 -1.73 -15.13
N ILE A 80 4.57 -1.14 -14.82
CA ILE A 80 3.24 -1.74 -14.95
C ILE A 80 2.40 -0.86 -15.88
N TYR A 81 1.70 -1.48 -16.83
CA TYR A 81 0.77 -0.75 -17.70
C TYR A 81 -0.50 -0.39 -16.92
N LYS A 82 -1.11 0.75 -17.24
CA LYS A 82 -2.30 1.26 -16.53
C LYS A 82 -3.44 0.24 -16.42
N GLU A 83 -3.69 -0.56 -17.46
CA GLU A 83 -4.79 -1.54 -17.46
C GLU A 83 -4.47 -2.76 -16.57
N ASP A 84 -3.18 -3.06 -16.36
CA ASP A 84 -2.74 -4.13 -15.46
C ASP A 84 -2.83 -3.71 -13.99
N ILE A 85 -2.67 -2.40 -13.71
CA ILE A 85 -3.02 -1.83 -12.40
C ILE A 85 -4.51 -2.02 -12.16
N GLU A 86 -5.34 -1.60 -13.12
CA GLU A 86 -6.78 -1.78 -13.07
C GLU A 86 -7.41 -1.48 -14.43
N VAL A 87 -8.37 -2.32 -14.83
CA VAL A 87 -9.12 -2.14 -16.07
C VAL A 87 -10.03 -0.91 -16.00
N GLY A 88 -10.07 -0.12 -17.07
CA GLY A 88 -11.07 0.92 -17.29
C GLY A 88 -10.49 2.34 -17.24
N PHE A 89 -11.15 3.24 -16.50
CA PHE A 89 -10.79 4.66 -16.46
C PHE A 89 -10.50 5.13 -15.02
N ASN A 90 -9.74 6.22 -14.89
CA ASN A 90 -9.39 6.93 -13.63
C ASN A 90 -8.16 6.40 -12.87
N GLN A 91 -7.32 5.56 -13.46
CA GLN A 91 -6.11 5.03 -12.81
C GLN A 91 -5.20 6.17 -12.32
N ALA A 92 -5.00 7.21 -13.14
CA ALA A 92 -4.23 8.39 -12.75
C ALA A 92 -4.80 9.09 -11.51
N ARG A 93 -6.13 9.15 -11.36
CA ARG A 93 -6.81 9.74 -10.20
C ARG A 93 -6.59 8.89 -8.95
N TYR A 94 -6.67 7.57 -9.08
CA TYR A 94 -6.43 6.66 -7.95
C TYR A 94 -4.96 6.67 -7.53
N LEU A 95 -4.01 6.73 -8.47
CA LEU A 95 -2.59 6.92 -8.18
C LEU A 95 -2.33 8.24 -7.44
N TYR A 96 -3.00 9.34 -7.83
CA TYR A 96 -2.89 10.61 -7.13
C TYR A 96 -3.48 10.56 -5.71
N ARG A 97 -4.65 9.91 -5.53
CA ARG A 97 -5.23 9.71 -4.18
C ARG A 97 -4.32 8.88 -3.28
N MET A 98 -3.76 7.79 -3.80
CA MET A 98 -2.79 6.96 -3.09
C MET A 98 -1.56 7.78 -2.68
N LYS A 99 -1.00 8.59 -3.58
CA LYS A 99 0.10 9.52 -3.25
C LYS A 99 -0.26 10.41 -2.05
N ASN A 100 -1.43 11.06 -2.11
CA ASN A 100 -1.86 11.96 -1.04
C ASN A 100 -2.10 11.24 0.29
N GLU A 101 -2.65 10.02 0.28
CA GLU A 101 -2.82 9.22 1.50
C GLU A 101 -1.46 8.89 2.13
N ILE A 102 -0.45 8.50 1.33
CA ILE A 102 0.90 8.24 1.83
C ILE A 102 1.55 9.51 2.37
N SER A 103 1.49 10.62 1.62
CA SER A 103 2.01 11.92 2.07
C SER A 103 1.32 12.44 3.34
N SER A 104 0.07 12.04 3.59
CA SER A 104 -0.66 12.38 4.83
C SER A 104 -0.26 11.50 6.01
N GLY A 105 0.28 10.31 5.77
CA GLY A 105 0.82 9.46 6.84
C GLY A 105 2.28 9.76 7.15
N VAL A 106 3.06 10.16 6.14
CA VAL A 106 4.50 10.39 6.24
C VAL A 106 4.90 11.55 5.34
N GLN A 107 5.56 12.55 5.90
CA GLN A 107 6.12 13.65 5.12
C GLN A 107 7.46 13.22 4.52
N ALA A 108 7.45 12.81 3.26
CA ALA A 108 8.66 12.46 2.51
C ALA A 108 8.75 13.27 1.21
N ASN A 109 9.96 13.76 0.88
CA ASN A 109 10.24 14.34 -0.44
C ASN A 109 10.56 13.22 -1.44
N TRP A 110 9.55 12.37 -1.68
CA TRP A 110 9.66 11.17 -2.49
C TRP A 110 8.61 11.22 -3.60
N PRO A 111 8.99 11.15 -4.89
CA PRO A 111 8.01 11.23 -5.99
C PRO A 111 7.00 10.06 -6.05
N LEU A 112 7.18 9.02 -5.22
CA LEU A 112 6.42 7.76 -5.06
C LEU A 112 6.25 6.92 -6.32
N VAL A 113 5.78 7.52 -7.42
CA VAL A 113 5.47 6.85 -8.69
C VAL A 113 6.08 7.65 -9.83
N GLU A 114 6.86 6.96 -10.66
CA GLU A 114 7.33 7.43 -11.96
C GLU A 114 6.27 7.20 -13.03
N ASN A 115 6.20 8.08 -14.03
CA ASN A 115 5.30 7.97 -15.17
C ASN A 115 6.06 8.29 -16.47
N ASN A 116 6.13 7.32 -17.39
CA ASN A 116 6.86 7.47 -18.65
C ASN A 116 6.06 8.18 -19.77
N ARG A 117 4.84 8.64 -19.47
CA ARG A 117 3.87 9.28 -20.39
C ARG A 117 3.32 8.36 -21.49
N LEU A 118 3.67 7.07 -21.48
CA LEU A 118 3.14 6.05 -22.40
C LEU A 118 2.06 5.18 -21.74
N GLY A 119 1.56 5.60 -20.57
CA GLY A 119 0.57 4.84 -19.81
C GLY A 119 1.16 3.78 -18.90
N TYR A 120 2.48 3.80 -18.67
CA TYR A 120 3.14 2.94 -17.70
C TYR A 120 3.53 3.73 -16.45
N TYR A 121 3.48 3.03 -15.32
CA TYR A 121 3.83 3.54 -14.01
C TYR A 121 4.83 2.62 -13.34
N ARG A 122 5.63 3.16 -12.43
CA ARG A 122 6.59 2.38 -11.63
C ARG A 122 6.72 2.97 -10.25
N LEU A 123 6.85 2.13 -9.23
CA LEU A 123 7.21 2.60 -7.89
C LEU A 123 8.62 3.20 -7.93
N ALA A 124 8.73 4.47 -7.53
CA ALA A 124 9.99 5.23 -7.52
C ALA A 124 10.88 4.85 -6.32
N LEU A 125 11.10 3.56 -6.10
CA LEU A 125 11.91 3.04 -5.01
C LEU A 125 12.75 1.85 -5.50
N PRO A 126 14.01 1.71 -5.08
CA PRO A 126 14.81 0.53 -5.40
C PRO A 126 14.16 -0.76 -4.86
N PRO A 127 14.19 -1.88 -5.62
CA PRO A 127 13.59 -3.15 -5.20
C PRO A 127 14.07 -3.65 -3.83
N GLU A 128 15.34 -3.46 -3.50
CA GLU A 128 15.95 -3.86 -2.23
C GLU A 128 15.39 -3.15 -0.99
N ARG A 129 14.63 -2.06 -1.20
CA ARG A 129 13.95 -1.29 -0.14
C ARG A 129 12.47 -1.62 -0.04
N ILE A 130 11.99 -2.65 -0.72
CA ILE A 130 10.59 -3.06 -0.72
C ILE A 130 10.49 -4.43 -0.06
N ARG A 131 9.57 -4.56 0.90
CA ARG A 131 9.17 -5.83 1.49
C ARG A 131 7.67 -6.01 1.35
N ILE A 132 7.24 -7.26 1.14
CA ILE A 132 5.84 -7.62 1.07
C ILE A 132 5.58 -8.72 2.08
N ASN A 133 4.64 -8.50 2.99
CA ASN A 133 4.19 -9.52 3.93
C ASN A 133 3.16 -10.42 3.25
N LEU A 134 3.64 -11.47 2.57
CA LEU A 134 2.77 -12.38 1.82
C LEU A 134 1.73 -13.09 2.69
N ASP A 135 2.04 -13.34 3.96
CA ASP A 135 1.11 -14.04 4.87
C ASP A 135 -0.15 -13.20 5.11
N ASN A 136 0.02 -11.91 5.42
CA ASN A 136 -1.11 -10.99 5.56
C ASN A 136 -1.88 -10.80 4.25
N LEU A 137 -1.19 -10.76 3.11
CA LEU A 137 -1.84 -10.55 1.82
C LEU A 137 -2.69 -11.75 1.38
N ARG A 138 -2.35 -12.99 1.80
CA ARG A 138 -3.14 -14.20 1.50
C ARG A 138 -4.54 -14.15 2.14
N GLU A 139 -4.67 -13.50 3.28
CA GLU A 139 -5.95 -13.35 4.01
C GLU A 139 -6.68 -12.05 3.66
N HIS A 140 -6.12 -11.23 2.76
CA HIS A 140 -6.67 -9.92 2.43
C HIS A 140 -8.08 -10.04 1.78
N PRO A 141 -9.04 -9.14 2.07
CA PRO A 141 -10.41 -9.25 1.54
C PRO A 141 -10.49 -9.03 0.02
N ASP A 142 -9.61 -8.19 -0.54
CA ASP A 142 -9.50 -7.99 -2.00
C ASP A 142 -8.85 -9.21 -2.68
N TRP A 143 -9.55 -9.80 -3.65
CA TRP A 143 -9.13 -11.02 -4.33
C TRP A 143 -7.90 -10.82 -5.23
N GLU A 144 -7.69 -9.64 -5.80
CA GLU A 144 -6.51 -9.37 -6.63
C GLU A 144 -5.26 -9.31 -5.76
N VAL A 145 -5.36 -8.74 -4.56
CA VAL A 145 -4.28 -8.72 -3.57
C VAL A 145 -3.93 -10.14 -3.12
N ARG A 146 -4.94 -10.99 -2.85
CA ARG A 146 -4.68 -12.41 -2.53
C ARG A 146 -3.95 -13.13 -3.65
N ARG A 147 -4.40 -12.94 -4.89
CA ARG A 147 -3.80 -13.56 -6.08
C ARG A 147 -2.31 -13.19 -6.23
N ILE A 148 -1.94 -11.95 -5.92
CA ILE A 148 -0.53 -11.52 -5.86
C ILE A 148 0.25 -12.35 -4.85
N ALA A 149 -0.27 -12.55 -3.64
CA ALA A 149 0.41 -13.31 -2.59
C ALA A 149 0.54 -14.82 -2.87
N LEU A 150 -0.32 -15.35 -3.75
CA LEU A 150 -0.24 -16.72 -4.24
C LEU A 150 0.72 -16.89 -5.43
N GLY A 151 1.30 -15.79 -5.95
CA GLY A 151 2.15 -15.83 -7.14
C GLY A 151 1.37 -16.06 -8.44
N GLU A 152 0.04 -15.95 -8.42
CA GLU A 152 -0.87 -16.24 -9.52
C GLU A 152 -1.16 -15.01 -10.40
N THR A 153 -0.28 -14.01 -10.39
CA THR A 153 -0.38 -12.93 -11.38
C THR A 153 -0.10 -13.53 -12.74
N GLY A 154 -1.17 -13.75 -13.51
CA GLY A 154 -1.11 -14.26 -14.87
C GLY A 154 0.00 -13.59 -15.64
N GLU A 155 1.03 -14.36 -15.93
CA GLU A 155 1.92 -14.21 -17.06
C GLU A 155 2.25 -12.75 -17.43
N ALA A 156 3.34 -12.23 -16.87
CA ALA A 156 4.25 -11.42 -17.67
C ALA A 156 4.93 -12.37 -18.68
N VAL A 157 4.16 -12.88 -19.64
CA VAL A 157 4.70 -13.51 -20.84
C VAL A 157 5.17 -12.36 -21.72
N HIS A 158 6.49 -12.28 -21.87
CA HIS A 158 7.12 -11.57 -22.97
C HIS A 158 6.73 -12.17 -24.31
#